data_AF-A0A9D8DI41-F1
#
_entry.id   AF-A0A9D8DI41-F1
#
_cell.length_a   1.000
_cell.length_b   1.000
_cell.length_c   1.000
_cell.angle_alpha   90.00
_cell.angle_beta   90.00
_cell.angle_gamma   90.00
#
_symmetry.space_group_name_H-M   'P 1'
#
loop_
_entity.id
_entity.type
_entity.pdbx_description
1 polymer ?
#
loop_
_entity_poly.entity_id
_entity_poly.type
_entity_poly.pdbx_seq_one_letter_code
_entity_poly.pdbx_strand_id
1 'polypeptide(L)'
;MKGNLKLLTLFALAAGLIAAGCGDDDGSSDLTHEEFVTQANAICKEGNAEIDAAAEETFEKNGQPTQAESDAFVTDTIVPNVQGQISDIRDLGIPEEDEDLNGTLDEAEEITDGLTDDPASFTQGDPYAPINDELRAAGLTECADG
;
A
#
# COMPACT_ATOMS: atom_id res chain seq x y z
N MET A 1 -32.43 49.22 -9.45
CA MET A 1 -33.88 49.10 -9.61
C MET A 1 -34.16 47.96 -10.58
N LYS A 2 -34.93 46.94 -10.15
CA LYS A 2 -35.82 46.03 -10.94
C LYS A 2 -35.12 45.15 -12.00
N GLY A 3 -35.31 43.83 -12.07
CA GLY A 3 -36.22 42.92 -11.38
C GLY A 3 -35.99 41.49 -11.89
N ASN A 4 -36.41 40.52 -11.08
CA ASN A 4 -36.31 39.08 -11.32
C ASN A 4 -37.27 38.62 -12.44
N LEU A 5 -36.93 37.57 -13.19
CA LEU A 5 -37.96 36.68 -13.75
C LEU A 5 -37.45 35.25 -13.95
N LYS A 6 -38.12 34.33 -13.25
CA LYS A 6 -37.97 32.88 -13.27
C LYS A 6 -38.38 32.32 -14.64
N LEU A 7 -37.71 31.27 -15.11
CA LEU A 7 -38.39 30.24 -15.90
C LEU A 7 -37.91 28.85 -15.46
N LEU A 8 -38.86 28.10 -14.94
CA LEU A 8 -38.78 26.71 -14.51
C LEU A 8 -38.61 25.78 -15.71
N THR A 9 -37.76 24.75 -15.56
CA THR A 9 -38.06 23.42 -16.11
C THR A 9 -37.58 22.36 -15.11
N LEU A 10 -38.54 21.79 -14.38
CA LEU A 10 -38.41 20.49 -13.72
C LEU A 10 -38.39 19.39 -14.80
N PHE A 11 -37.46 18.44 -14.70
CA PHE A 11 -37.74 17.06 -15.05
C PHE A 11 -37.19 16.18 -13.92
N ALA A 12 -38.10 15.47 -13.27
CA ALA A 12 -37.86 14.66 -12.10
C ALA A 12 -37.82 13.17 -12.48
N LEU A 13 -37.04 12.42 -11.71
CA LEU A 13 -37.34 11.10 -11.16
C LEU A 13 -37.19 9.84 -12.03
N ALA A 14 -36.15 9.04 -11.73
CA ALA A 14 -36.22 7.60 -11.45
C ALA A 14 -34.82 7.16 -10.95
N ALA A 15 -34.58 7.02 -9.64
CA ALA A 15 -34.89 5.86 -8.80
C ALA A 15 -34.14 4.58 -9.22
N GLY A 16 -33.02 4.33 -8.53
CA GLY A 16 -32.23 3.11 -8.60
C GLY A 16 -31.24 3.05 -7.42
N LEU A 17 -31.72 3.31 -6.20
CA LEU A 17 -30.98 2.94 -5.00
C LEU A 17 -31.02 1.42 -4.90
N ILE A 18 -29.89 0.77 -5.17
CA ILE A 18 -29.65 -0.57 -4.66
C ILE A 18 -29.25 -0.38 -3.21
N ALA A 19 -30.14 -0.80 -2.31
CA ALA A 19 -29.84 -0.95 -0.90
C ALA A 19 -28.74 -2.02 -0.74
N ALA A 20 -27.50 -1.59 -0.53
CA ALA A 20 -26.55 -2.37 0.26
C ALA A 20 -26.84 -2.02 1.73
N GLY A 21 -27.06 -3.03 2.55
CA GLY A 21 -27.56 -2.90 3.90
C GLY A 21 -26.64 -2.04 4.77
N CYS A 22 -27.13 -0.86 5.14
CA CYS A 22 -26.72 -0.19 6.36
C CYS A 22 -27.44 -0.92 7.50
N GLY A 23 -26.76 -1.92 8.06
CA GLY A 23 -27.10 -2.50 9.34
C GLY A 23 -26.48 -1.64 10.43
N ASP A 24 -27.37 -1.06 11.22
CA ASP A 24 -27.15 -0.35 12.49
C ASP A 24 -26.20 -1.15 13.43
N ASP A 25 -25.02 -0.61 13.72
CA ASP A 25 -24.34 -0.80 15.02
C ASP A 25 -23.37 0.38 15.24
N ASP A 26 -23.61 1.16 16.29
CA ASP A 26 -22.67 2.15 16.83
C ASP A 26 -21.46 1.39 17.41
N GLY A 27 -20.47 1.09 16.57
CA GLY A 27 -19.17 0.53 16.92
C GLY A 27 -18.19 0.83 15.80
N SER A 28 -16.92 1.13 16.10
CA SER A 28 -15.89 1.27 15.07
C SER A 28 -15.98 0.05 14.15
N SER A 29 -16.27 0.27 12.86
CA SER A 29 -16.30 -0.78 11.87
C SER A 29 -14.87 -1.13 11.49
N ASP A 30 -14.15 -1.75 12.42
CA ASP A 30 -12.82 -2.27 12.19
C ASP A 30 -12.92 -3.43 11.19
N LEU A 31 -11.96 -3.51 10.26
CA LEU A 31 -11.93 -4.58 9.27
C LEU A 31 -11.83 -5.94 9.96
N THR A 32 -12.42 -6.97 9.37
CA THR A 32 -12.05 -8.35 9.77
C THR A 32 -10.64 -8.68 9.30
N HIS A 33 -9.97 -9.62 9.96
CA HIS A 33 -8.68 -10.17 9.50
C HIS A 33 -8.65 -10.47 7.99
N GLU A 34 -9.67 -11.17 7.46
CA GLU A 34 -9.71 -11.55 6.03
C GLU A 34 -9.82 -10.34 5.09
N GLU A 35 -10.62 -9.33 5.47
CA GLU A 35 -10.77 -8.09 4.71
C GLU A 35 -9.50 -7.24 4.76
N PHE A 36 -8.85 -7.18 5.91
CA PHE A 36 -7.56 -6.51 6.08
C PHE A 36 -6.49 -7.18 5.21
N VAL A 37 -6.29 -8.50 5.36
CA VAL A 37 -5.29 -9.27 4.60
C VAL A 37 -5.51 -9.14 3.09
N THR A 38 -6.76 -9.16 2.64
CA THR A 38 -7.07 -9.00 1.21
C THR A 38 -6.65 -7.64 0.69
N GLN A 39 -6.96 -6.56 1.43
CA GLN A 39 -6.64 -5.20 1.03
C GLN A 39 -5.14 -4.90 1.14
N ALA A 40 -4.49 -5.33 2.22
CA ALA A 40 -3.06 -5.15 2.44
C ALA A 40 -2.24 -5.88 1.36
N ASN A 41 -2.59 -7.12 1.01
CA ASN A 41 -1.94 -7.83 -0.10
C ASN A 41 -2.17 -7.15 -1.44
N ALA A 42 -3.32 -6.50 -1.66
CA ALA A 42 -3.56 -5.76 -2.90
C ALA A 42 -2.62 -4.54 -3.01
N ILE A 43 -2.40 -3.82 -1.90
CA ILE A 43 -1.43 -2.73 -1.81
C ILE A 43 -0.02 -3.24 -2.14
N CYS A 44 0.42 -4.32 -1.49
CA CYS A 44 1.75 -4.86 -1.73
C CYS A 44 1.93 -5.35 -3.16
N LYS A 45 0.92 -6.04 -3.71
CA LYS A 45 0.94 -6.48 -5.10
C LYS A 45 1.06 -5.32 -6.09
N GLU A 46 0.34 -4.22 -5.84
CA GLU A 46 0.41 -3.02 -6.68
C GLU A 46 1.79 -2.37 -6.58
N GLY A 47 2.31 -2.16 -5.37
CA GLY A 47 3.64 -1.60 -5.15
C GLY A 47 4.76 -2.43 -5.78
N ASN A 48 4.72 -3.76 -5.62
CA ASN A 48 5.68 -4.68 -6.25
C ASN A 48 5.63 -4.55 -7.78
N ALA A 49 4.45 -4.47 -8.37
CA ALA A 49 4.30 -4.30 -9.81
C ALA A 49 4.83 -2.95 -10.31
N GLU A 50 4.71 -1.88 -9.52
CA GLU A 50 5.31 -0.57 -9.83
C GLU A 50 6.84 -0.61 -9.77
N ILE A 51 7.42 -1.27 -8.77
CA ILE A 51 8.87 -1.47 -8.65
C ILE A 51 9.38 -2.29 -9.83
N ASP A 52 8.73 -3.41 -10.17
CA ASP A 52 9.08 -4.25 -11.31
C ASP A 52 9.07 -3.46 -12.61
N ALA A 53 7.99 -2.71 -12.88
CA ALA A 53 7.89 -1.88 -14.07
C ALA A 53 8.98 -0.79 -14.14
N ALA A 54 9.31 -0.17 -13.01
CA ALA A 54 10.39 0.82 -12.92
C ALA A 54 11.77 0.19 -13.15
N ALA A 55 12.01 -1.02 -12.63
CA ALA A 55 13.23 -1.78 -12.85
C ALA A 55 13.38 -2.16 -14.33
N GLU A 56 12.30 -2.64 -14.96
CA GLU A 56 12.26 -2.94 -16.39
C GLU A 56 12.60 -1.69 -17.23
N GLU A 57 11.97 -0.55 -16.94
CA GLU A 57 12.20 0.69 -17.65
C GLU A 57 13.66 1.19 -17.53
N THR A 58 14.24 1.04 -16.33
CA THR A 58 15.55 1.58 -15.97
C THR A 58 16.69 0.68 -16.48
N PHE A 59 16.57 -0.64 -16.32
CA PHE A 59 17.69 -1.57 -16.48
C PHE A 59 17.63 -2.41 -17.76
N GLU A 60 16.46 -2.83 -18.25
CA GLU A 60 16.40 -3.72 -19.42
C GLU A 60 17.00 -3.09 -20.68
N LYS A 61 16.93 -1.76 -20.80
CA LYS A 61 17.47 -1.02 -21.95
C LYS A 61 19.00 -0.82 -21.88
N ASN A 62 19.59 -0.92 -20.69
CA ASN A 62 20.95 -0.45 -20.40
C ASN A 62 21.94 -1.58 -20.02
N GLY A 63 21.47 -2.82 -19.88
CA GLY A 63 22.28 -3.94 -19.44
C GLY A 63 22.38 -4.02 -17.91
N GLN A 64 23.41 -4.68 -17.38
CA GLN A 64 23.56 -4.81 -15.93
C GLN A 64 23.87 -3.43 -15.29
N PRO A 65 23.10 -2.99 -14.27
CA PRO A 65 23.34 -1.71 -13.62
C PRO A 65 24.68 -1.67 -12.89
N THR A 66 25.27 -0.48 -12.85
CA THR A 66 26.35 -0.15 -11.93
C THR A 66 25.83 -0.05 -10.50
N GLN A 67 26.71 -0.20 -9.50
CA GLN A 67 26.32 -0.05 -8.10
C GLN A 67 25.62 1.30 -7.84
N ALA A 68 26.12 2.39 -8.42
CA ALA A 68 25.52 3.70 -8.23
C ALA A 68 24.10 3.82 -8.84
N GLU A 69 23.82 3.11 -9.94
CA GLU A 69 22.47 3.05 -10.52
C GLU A 69 21.54 2.18 -9.67
N SER A 70 22.04 1.08 -9.10
CA SER A 70 21.29 0.27 -8.14
C SER A 70 20.99 1.04 -6.86
N ASP A 71 21.98 1.73 -6.29
CA ASP A 71 21.81 2.53 -5.06
C ASP A 71 20.76 3.62 -5.28
N ALA A 72 20.83 4.34 -6.41
CA ALA A 72 19.85 5.37 -6.76
C ALA A 72 18.45 4.77 -6.97
N PHE A 73 18.34 3.59 -7.59
CA PHE A 73 17.05 2.93 -7.75
C PHE A 73 16.44 2.51 -6.40
N VAL A 74 17.27 2.04 -5.47
CA VAL A 74 16.82 1.72 -4.11
C VAL A 74 16.29 2.98 -3.41
N THR A 75 17.07 4.06 -3.38
CA THR A 75 16.69 5.28 -2.65
C THR A 75 15.55 6.05 -3.30
N ASP A 76 15.50 6.11 -4.62
CA ASP A 76 14.59 7.00 -5.36
C ASP A 76 13.30 6.29 -5.80
N THR A 77 13.30 4.95 -5.85
CA THR A 77 12.14 4.15 -6.28
C THR A 77 11.64 3.22 -5.19
N ILE A 78 12.51 2.33 -4.68
CA ILE A 78 12.07 1.26 -3.76
C ILE A 78 11.66 1.85 -2.40
N VAL A 79 12.53 2.64 -1.78
CA VAL A 79 12.27 3.26 -0.46
C VAL A 79 10.95 4.03 -0.45
N PRO A 80 10.69 5.01 -1.34
CA PRO A 80 9.43 5.74 -1.30
C PRO A 80 8.22 4.88 -1.64
N ASN A 81 8.37 3.86 -2.49
CA ASN A 81 7.28 2.95 -2.81
C ASN A 81 6.90 2.08 -1.60
N VAL A 82 7.87 1.45 -0.94
CA VAL A 82 7.64 0.62 0.26
C VAL A 82 7.13 1.45 1.44
N GLN A 83 7.65 2.66 1.66
CA GLN A 83 7.10 3.60 2.65
C GLN A 83 5.62 3.92 2.37
N GLY A 84 5.27 4.11 1.09
CA GLY A 84 3.88 4.29 0.66
C GLY A 84 3.01 3.08 0.99
N GLN A 85 3.46 1.87 0.64
CA GLN A 85 2.76 0.63 0.96
C GLN A 85 2.52 0.48 2.48
N ILE A 86 3.54 0.71 3.31
CA ILE A 86 3.43 0.63 4.77
C ILE A 86 2.39 1.64 5.28
N SER A 87 2.43 2.88 4.80
CA SER A 87 1.45 3.91 5.17
C SER A 87 0.03 3.51 4.78
N ASP A 88 -0.17 3.04 3.55
CA ASP A 88 -1.49 2.66 3.04
C ASP A 88 -2.04 1.45 3.80
N ILE A 89 -1.19 0.48 4.19
CA ILE A 89 -1.59 -0.66 5.03
C ILE A 89 -2.02 -0.21 6.42
N ARG A 90 -1.29 0.72 7.05
CA ARG A 90 -1.69 1.28 8.35
C ARG A 90 -3.02 2.03 8.25
N ASP A 91 -3.25 2.74 7.16
CA ASP A 91 -4.48 3.50 6.91
C ASP A 91 -5.72 2.61 6.70
N LEU A 92 -5.55 1.32 6.39
CA LEU A 92 -6.67 0.35 6.39
C LEU A 92 -7.29 0.18 7.78
N GLY A 93 -6.52 0.44 8.85
CA GLY A 93 -6.88 0.11 10.22
C GLY A 93 -6.64 -1.37 10.51
N ILE A 94 -5.57 -1.67 11.24
CA ILE A 94 -5.22 -3.03 11.64
C ILE A 94 -6.29 -3.56 12.61
N PRO A 95 -6.88 -4.74 12.35
CA PRO A 95 -7.86 -5.36 13.26
C PRO A 95 -7.28 -5.57 14.66
N GLU A 96 -8.08 -5.44 15.72
CA GLU A 96 -7.61 -5.62 17.10
C GLU A 96 -6.98 -6.99 17.33
N GLU A 97 -7.49 -8.05 16.66
CA GLU A 97 -6.93 -9.39 16.73
C GLU A 97 -5.54 -9.54 16.11
N ASP A 98 -5.12 -8.58 15.28
CA ASP A 98 -3.86 -8.55 14.55
C ASP A 98 -2.94 -7.43 15.04
N GLU A 99 -3.13 -6.92 16.27
CA GLU A 99 -2.39 -5.77 16.80
C GLU A 99 -0.86 -5.92 16.75
N ASP A 100 -0.36 -7.16 16.84
CA ASP A 100 1.06 -7.51 16.73
C ASP A 100 1.68 -7.09 15.38
N LEU A 101 0.88 -6.98 14.30
CA LEU A 101 1.34 -6.50 13.00
C LEU A 101 1.84 -5.06 13.03
N ASN A 102 1.42 -4.24 14.01
CA ASN A 102 1.99 -2.90 14.16
C ASN A 102 3.50 -2.97 14.39
N GLY A 103 3.97 -3.94 15.20
CA GLY A 103 5.39 -4.12 15.45
C GLY A 103 6.14 -4.56 14.19
N THR A 104 5.57 -5.49 13.43
CA THR A 104 6.14 -5.95 12.16
C THR A 104 6.23 -4.81 11.13
N LEU A 105 5.21 -3.94 11.05
CA LEU A 105 5.22 -2.77 10.16
C LEU A 105 6.17 -1.66 10.64
N ASP A 106 6.31 -1.46 11.96
CA ASP A 106 7.32 -0.56 12.52
C ASP A 106 8.75 -1.04 12.16
N GLU A 107 9.01 -2.35 12.24
CA GLU A 107 10.30 -2.94 11.84
C GLU A 107 10.52 -2.84 10.33
N ALA A 108 9.48 -3.05 9.51
CA ALA A 108 9.54 -2.83 8.07
C ALA A 108 9.90 -1.37 7.73
N GLU A 109 9.31 -0.40 8.43
CA GLU A 109 9.60 1.02 8.27
C GLU A 109 11.05 1.35 8.67
N GLU A 110 11.55 0.81 9.79
CA GLU A 110 12.94 0.98 10.21
C GLU A 110 13.93 0.40 9.20
N ILE A 111 13.66 -0.80 8.67
CA ILE A 111 14.46 -1.42 7.61
C ILE A 111 14.47 -0.52 6.36
N THR A 112 13.28 -0.07 5.93
CA THR A 112 13.11 0.77 4.73
C THR A 112 13.85 2.10 4.87
N ASP A 113 13.74 2.76 6.03
CA ASP A 113 14.45 4.00 6.32
C ASP A 113 15.98 3.79 6.30
N GLY A 114 16.45 2.67 6.86
CA GLY A 114 17.86 2.28 6.85
C GLY A 114 18.44 2.12 5.44
N LEU A 115 17.63 1.75 4.45
CA LEU A 115 18.07 1.68 3.04
C LEU A 115 18.42 3.05 2.44
N THR A 116 17.98 4.16 3.04
CA THR A 116 18.42 5.49 2.63
C THR A 116 19.90 5.73 2.95
N ASP A 117 20.36 5.19 4.08
CA ASP A 117 21.73 5.35 4.56
C ASP A 117 22.67 4.26 4.02
N ASP A 118 22.16 3.05 3.81
CA ASP A 118 22.90 1.90 3.25
C ASP A 118 22.09 1.17 2.15
N PRO A 119 21.89 1.81 0.97
CA PRO A 119 21.12 1.21 -0.12
C PRO A 119 21.79 -0.05 -0.70
N ALA A 120 23.11 -0.19 -0.52
CA ALA A 120 23.84 -1.35 -0.99
C ALA A 120 23.41 -2.63 -0.26
N SER A 121 22.88 -2.54 0.96
CA SER A 121 22.38 -3.68 1.72
C SER A 121 21.27 -4.44 0.99
N PHE A 122 20.40 -3.73 0.24
CA PHE A 122 19.34 -4.31 -0.59
C PHE A 122 19.89 -5.23 -1.68
N THR A 123 21.06 -4.90 -2.25
CA THR A 123 21.69 -5.72 -3.30
C THR A 123 22.51 -6.89 -2.76
N GLN A 124 22.76 -6.93 -1.45
CA GLN A 124 23.58 -7.96 -0.79
C GLN A 124 22.74 -9.11 -0.23
N GLY A 125 21.43 -8.93 -0.12
CA GLY A 125 20.47 -9.92 0.34
C GLY A 125 19.10 -9.26 0.55
N ASP A 126 18.13 -10.07 0.99
CA ASP A 126 16.81 -9.59 1.38
C ASP A 126 16.90 -8.93 2.77
N PRO A 127 16.74 -7.59 2.88
CA PRO A 127 16.80 -6.89 4.16
C PRO A 127 15.54 -7.14 5.02
N TYR A 128 14.42 -7.55 4.41
CA TYR A 128 13.14 -7.84 5.08
C TYR A 128 13.02 -9.30 5.52
N ALA A 129 14.01 -10.14 5.23
CA ALA A 129 14.03 -11.54 5.65
C ALA A 129 13.67 -11.79 7.14
N PRO A 130 14.05 -10.93 8.11
CA PRO A 130 13.66 -11.11 9.52
C PRO A 130 12.14 -11.05 9.76
N ILE A 131 11.41 -10.24 9.00
CA ILE A 131 9.97 -10.00 9.20
C ILE A 131 9.08 -10.80 8.23
N ASN A 132 9.65 -11.35 7.16
CA ASN A 132 8.88 -12.07 6.13
C ASN A 132 8.11 -13.29 6.66
N ASP A 133 8.62 -13.97 7.69
CA ASP A 133 7.89 -15.09 8.31
C ASP A 133 6.66 -14.63 9.11
N GLU A 134 6.74 -13.45 9.75
CA GLU A 134 5.62 -12.86 10.50
C GLU A 134 4.53 -12.38 9.55
N LEU A 135 4.92 -11.69 8.46
CA LEU A 135 4.00 -11.28 7.39
C LEU A 135 3.27 -12.49 6.78
N ARG A 136 3.99 -13.59 6.48
CA ARG A 136 3.37 -14.82 5.98
C ARG A 136 2.43 -15.47 7.00
N ALA A 137 2.80 -15.47 8.28
CA ALA A 137 1.95 -16.02 9.34
C ALA A 137 0.63 -15.25 9.48
N ALA A 138 0.66 -13.93 9.23
CA ALA A 138 -0.51 -13.07 9.19
C ALA A 138 -1.26 -13.10 7.85
N GLY A 139 -0.81 -13.88 6.86
CA GLY A 139 -1.44 -13.98 5.54
C GLY A 139 -1.06 -12.88 4.55
N LEU A 140 -0.14 -11.98 4.90
CA LEU A 140 0.39 -10.90 4.05
C LEU A 140 1.47 -11.42 3.09
N THR A 141 1.13 -12.44 2.29
CA THR A 141 2.08 -13.15 1.44
C THR A 141 2.64 -12.28 0.31
N GLU A 142 1.86 -11.37 -0.28
CA GLU A 142 2.34 -10.49 -1.35
C GLU A 142 3.33 -9.45 -0.80
N CYS A 143 3.19 -9.05 0.48
CA CYS A 143 4.13 -8.18 1.15
C CYS A 143 5.45 -8.89 1.51
N ALA A 144 5.38 -10.18 1.82
CA ALA A 144 6.55 -10.98 2.22
C ALA A 144 7.39 -11.53 1.05
N ASP A 145 6.86 -11.47 -0.18
CA ASP A 145 7.46 -12.06 -1.38
C ASP A 145 7.96 -10.99 -2.39
N GLY A 146 7.86 -9.70 -2.04
CA GLY A 146 8.31 -8.55 -2.85
C GLY A 146 9.82 -8.34 -2.87
#